data_AF-V4IVV3-F1
#
_entry.id   AF-V4IVV3-F1
#
_cell.length_a   1.000
_cell.length_b   1.000
_cell.length_c   1.000
_cell.angle_alpha   90.00
_cell.angle_beta   90.00
_cell.angle_gamma   90.00
#
_symmetry.space_group_name_H-M   'P 1'
#
loop_
_entity.id
_entity.type
_entity.pdbx_description
1 polymer ?
#
loop_
_entity_poly.entity_id
_entity_poly.type
_entity_poly.pdbx_seq_one_letter_code
_entity_poly.pdbx_strand_id
1 'polypeptide(L)'
;MEYLSGILQQRKAYTEQCRDARDKAALDLDLPTQAADLDQVAEALAQYDKSAAGFWPSLRHHWDRLRQTEELTEQIAELAERRAEQAEELDRTKARQREAETIWHSLRETLGERVDQLQRRIGDTEQRIDDLEKQRDINQQKRVDLAAEVSLLTERHAGLIGNQREKDQHRRDAIDTLADFSQVGLLHIATPELEIPMRDGPWPVDPAVRLARQMEQSLADVEHGDNAWRRQQQGLYDRFQPLQQTLSRYNHSAHIEQNGELLLVRVIFQSRPCAPDELAANLDTEVAERKALLDAKERQLLEDHLMSDVATHLQQLIGDGERMLERINQELEQRPTSTGMKLRLAWVPLDEASGAAPAGLAEARKRLLRQTVAAWSSEDRGAVGEFLQRRIDEVRQSDDGGTLIQHLASALDYRRWHRFSVERWQGKRWRPAYGPASGGERALVVTLPLFAAVSSHYGSAAADAPRLVMLDEAFAGIDDDSRAKCLGLMAQFDLDFMLTSEREWGCYAEVPGLAIAQLVRHEDIDAVYISRWTWDGSQRRIDAPPVSYTHL
;
A
#
# COMPACT_ATOMS: atom_id res chain seq x y z
N MET A 1 -249.23 -24.69 -4.53
CA MET A 1 -249.12 -23.84 -5.74
C MET A 1 -247.64 -23.66 -6.11
N GLU A 2 -246.86 -24.74 -6.10
CA GLU A 2 -246.72 -25.70 -7.22
C GLU A 2 -245.65 -25.30 -8.25
N TYR A 3 -245.29 -24.02 -8.37
CA TYR A 3 -244.29 -23.62 -9.38
C TYR A 3 -242.86 -23.62 -8.84
N LEU A 4 -242.67 -23.26 -7.57
CA LEU A 4 -241.34 -23.20 -6.95
C LEU A 4 -240.81 -24.58 -6.48
N SER A 5 -241.67 -25.58 -6.28
CA SER A 5 -241.21 -26.94 -5.97
C SER A 5 -240.53 -27.61 -7.17
N GLY A 6 -240.89 -27.21 -8.39
CA GLY A 6 -240.25 -27.70 -9.61
C GLY A 6 -238.80 -27.21 -9.76
N ILE A 7 -238.55 -25.95 -9.41
CA ILE A 7 -237.20 -25.34 -9.47
C ILE A 7 -236.28 -25.95 -8.41
N LEU A 8 -236.82 -26.32 -7.24
CA LEU A 8 -236.09 -27.06 -6.21
C LEU A 8 -235.76 -28.50 -6.63
N GLN A 9 -236.65 -29.19 -7.34
CA GLN A 9 -236.39 -30.56 -7.81
C GLN A 9 -235.37 -30.60 -8.95
N GLN A 10 -235.41 -29.65 -9.89
CA GLN A 10 -234.41 -29.58 -10.97
C GLN A 10 -233.02 -29.23 -10.45
N ARG A 11 -232.91 -28.29 -9.50
CA ARG A 11 -231.61 -27.97 -8.88
C ARG A 11 -231.04 -29.12 -8.05
N LYS A 12 -231.89 -29.92 -7.39
CA LYS A 12 -231.45 -31.11 -6.62
C LYS A 12 -230.90 -32.22 -7.52
N ALA A 13 -231.58 -32.50 -8.63
CA ALA A 13 -231.13 -33.52 -9.58
C ALA A 13 -229.78 -33.15 -10.21
N TYR A 14 -229.54 -31.86 -10.48
CA TYR A 14 -228.25 -31.39 -11.00
C TYR A 14 -227.11 -31.54 -9.98
N THR A 15 -227.36 -31.28 -8.69
CA THR A 15 -226.34 -31.50 -7.65
C THR A 15 -226.04 -32.98 -7.38
N GLU A 16 -227.01 -33.88 -7.54
CA GLU A 16 -226.81 -35.33 -7.41
C GLU A 16 -226.00 -35.90 -8.58
N GLN A 17 -226.26 -35.45 -9.81
CA GLN A 17 -225.46 -35.86 -10.97
C GLN A 17 -223.99 -35.42 -10.85
N CYS A 18 -223.73 -34.21 -10.35
CA CYS A 18 -222.38 -33.73 -10.08
C CYS A 18 -221.68 -34.46 -8.93
N ARG A 19 -222.43 -35.05 -7.97
CA ARG A 19 -221.86 -35.88 -6.90
C ARG A 19 -221.51 -37.28 -7.37
N ASP A 20 -222.39 -37.94 -8.12
CA ASP A 20 -222.12 -39.27 -8.65
C ASP A 20 -220.96 -39.28 -9.67
N ALA A 21 -220.82 -38.22 -10.47
CA ALA A 21 -219.68 -38.06 -11.37
C ALA A 21 -218.35 -37.87 -10.63
N ARG A 22 -218.35 -37.08 -9.54
CA ARG A 22 -217.20 -36.89 -8.66
C ARG A 22 -216.81 -38.20 -7.95
N ASP A 23 -217.79 -38.94 -7.43
CA ASP A 23 -217.56 -40.16 -6.66
C ASP A 23 -217.03 -41.30 -7.54
N LYS A 24 -217.46 -41.36 -8.80
CA LYS A 24 -216.83 -42.24 -9.81
C LYS A 24 -215.38 -41.86 -10.13
N ALA A 25 -215.09 -40.57 -10.28
CA ALA A 25 -213.74 -40.09 -10.59
C ALA A 25 -212.75 -40.29 -9.43
N ALA A 26 -213.23 -40.25 -8.18
CA ALA A 26 -212.43 -40.59 -7.00
C ALA A 26 -212.13 -42.10 -6.92
N LEU A 27 -213.12 -42.95 -7.26
CA LEU A 27 -212.98 -44.42 -7.23
C LEU A 27 -212.02 -44.94 -8.30
N ASP A 28 -212.02 -44.36 -9.50
CA ASP A 28 -211.09 -44.75 -10.58
C ASP A 28 -209.62 -44.36 -10.29
N LEU A 29 -209.39 -43.36 -9.43
CA LEU A 29 -208.06 -42.87 -9.06
C LEU A 29 -207.59 -43.40 -7.70
N ASP A 30 -208.35 -44.29 -7.06
CA ASP A 30 -208.11 -44.79 -5.69
C ASP A 30 -207.91 -43.66 -4.66
N LEU A 31 -208.57 -42.51 -4.93
CA LEU A 31 -208.51 -41.31 -4.10
C LEU A 31 -209.78 -41.24 -3.22
N PRO A 32 -209.67 -40.68 -2.02
CA PRO A 32 -210.80 -40.56 -1.12
C PRO A 32 -211.86 -39.57 -1.66
N THR A 33 -213.13 -39.86 -1.37
CA THR A 33 -214.30 -39.17 -1.93
C THR A 33 -214.62 -37.84 -1.25
N GLN A 34 -214.02 -37.58 -0.08
CA GLN A 34 -214.20 -36.32 0.66
C GLN A 34 -213.17 -35.29 0.23
N ALA A 35 -213.61 -34.03 0.10
CA ALA A 35 -212.72 -32.92 -0.22
C ALA A 35 -211.57 -32.78 0.81
N ALA A 36 -211.85 -33.06 2.08
CA ALA A 36 -210.86 -33.00 3.16
C ALA A 36 -209.72 -34.02 3.01
N ASP A 37 -210.01 -35.19 2.45
CA ASP A 37 -209.03 -36.26 2.31
C ASP A 37 -208.19 -36.11 1.02
N LEU A 38 -208.74 -35.44 -0.01
CA LEU A 38 -208.00 -35.03 -1.21
C LEU A 38 -206.99 -33.93 -0.90
N ASP A 39 -207.33 -33.01 0.01
CA ASP A 39 -206.41 -31.97 0.49
C ASP A 39 -205.17 -32.59 1.16
N GLN A 40 -205.31 -33.72 1.87
CA GLN A 40 -204.17 -34.42 2.50
C GLN A 40 -203.21 -35.01 1.46
N VAL A 41 -203.71 -35.55 0.35
CA VAL A 41 -202.86 -36.11 -0.71
C VAL A 41 -202.12 -34.99 -1.46
N ALA A 42 -202.79 -33.86 -1.70
CA ALA A 42 -202.16 -32.66 -2.27
C ALA A 42 -201.07 -32.10 -1.34
N GLU A 43 -201.30 -32.11 -0.02
CA GLU A 43 -200.33 -31.66 0.97
C GLU A 43 -199.12 -32.61 1.06
N ALA A 44 -199.33 -33.93 0.99
CA ALA A 44 -198.24 -34.91 0.96
C ALA A 44 -197.34 -34.76 -0.29
N LEU A 45 -197.92 -34.50 -1.46
CA LEU A 45 -197.18 -34.23 -2.69
C LEU A 45 -196.40 -32.90 -2.60
N ALA A 46 -196.99 -31.86 -2.03
CA ALA A 46 -196.30 -30.59 -1.79
C ALA A 46 -195.13 -30.73 -0.79
N GLN A 47 -195.25 -31.64 0.18
CA GLN A 47 -194.21 -31.91 1.18
C GLN A 47 -193.06 -32.75 0.64
N TYR A 48 -193.35 -33.67 -0.30
CA TYR A 48 -192.33 -34.38 -1.07
C TYR A 48 -191.51 -33.42 -1.93
N ASP A 49 -192.18 -32.50 -2.64
CA ASP A 49 -191.54 -31.54 -3.54
C ASP A 49 -190.63 -30.56 -2.76
N LYS A 50 -191.06 -30.09 -1.58
CA LYS A 50 -190.22 -29.32 -0.65
C LYS A 50 -188.98 -30.07 -0.18
N SER A 51 -189.12 -31.37 0.13
CA SER A 51 -188.00 -32.18 0.63
C SER A 51 -186.97 -32.46 -0.48
N ALA A 52 -187.45 -32.70 -1.71
CA ALA A 52 -186.61 -32.88 -2.88
C ALA A 52 -185.84 -31.58 -3.25
N ALA A 53 -186.48 -30.41 -3.10
CA ALA A 53 -185.84 -29.11 -3.34
C ALA A 53 -184.69 -28.79 -2.36
N GLY A 54 -184.74 -29.29 -1.12
CA GLY A 54 -183.71 -29.06 -0.09
C GLY A 54 -182.48 -29.98 -0.14
N PHE A 55 -182.59 -31.16 -0.77
CA PHE A 55 -181.53 -32.17 -0.78
C PHE A 55 -180.33 -31.76 -1.64
N TRP A 56 -180.57 -31.30 -2.87
CA TRP A 56 -179.51 -30.97 -3.82
C TRP A 56 -178.61 -29.80 -3.41
N PRO A 57 -179.12 -28.69 -2.84
CA PRO A 57 -178.27 -27.61 -2.32
C PRO A 57 -177.36 -28.07 -1.17
N SER A 58 -177.86 -28.93 -0.28
CA SER A 58 -177.11 -29.42 0.88
C SER A 58 -175.94 -30.32 0.46
N LEU A 59 -176.16 -31.19 -0.54
CA LEU A 59 -175.12 -32.04 -1.11
C LEU A 59 -174.00 -31.21 -1.77
N ARG A 60 -174.36 -30.17 -2.54
CA ARG A 60 -173.39 -29.26 -3.16
C ARG A 60 -172.55 -28.52 -2.12
N HIS A 61 -173.18 -28.02 -1.04
CA HIS A 61 -172.46 -27.32 0.03
C HIS A 61 -171.40 -28.22 0.71
N HIS A 62 -171.71 -29.51 0.88
CA HIS A 62 -170.77 -30.45 1.49
C HIS A 62 -169.58 -30.77 0.58
N TRP A 63 -169.81 -30.90 -0.73
CA TRP A 63 -168.73 -31.09 -1.70
C TRP A 63 -167.79 -29.88 -1.81
N ASP A 64 -168.32 -28.65 -1.82
CA ASP A 64 -167.47 -27.44 -1.84
C ASP A 64 -166.61 -27.33 -0.57
N ARG A 65 -167.15 -27.72 0.60
CA ARG A 65 -166.40 -27.75 1.88
C ARG A 65 -165.25 -28.74 1.86
N LEU A 66 -165.45 -29.94 1.30
CA LEU A 66 -164.42 -30.96 1.20
C LEU A 66 -163.25 -30.49 0.31
N ARG A 67 -163.58 -29.84 -0.81
CA ARG A 67 -162.59 -29.29 -1.74
C ARG A 67 -161.76 -28.17 -1.11
N GLN A 68 -162.40 -27.27 -0.35
CA GLN A 68 -161.70 -26.23 0.40
C GLN A 68 -160.75 -26.79 1.47
N THR A 69 -161.11 -27.90 2.12
CA THR A 69 -160.21 -28.53 3.11
C THR A 69 -158.98 -29.16 2.47
N GLU A 70 -159.12 -29.77 1.28
CA GLU A 70 -157.98 -30.32 0.54
C GLU A 70 -157.00 -29.21 0.12
N GLU A 71 -157.49 -28.10 -0.44
CA GLU A 71 -156.65 -26.95 -0.83
C GLU A 71 -155.89 -26.35 0.37
N LEU A 72 -156.53 -26.23 1.54
CA LEU A 72 -155.88 -25.71 2.75
C LEU A 72 -154.80 -26.67 3.29
N THR A 73 -155.01 -27.99 3.20
CA THR A 73 -154.00 -28.96 3.63
C THR A 73 -152.74 -28.94 2.77
N GLU A 74 -152.89 -28.72 1.47
CA GLU A 74 -151.78 -28.62 0.53
C GLU A 74 -150.93 -27.36 0.78
N GLN A 75 -151.57 -26.22 1.07
CA GLN A 75 -150.88 -24.97 1.43
C GLN A 75 -150.07 -25.07 2.74
N ILE A 76 -150.56 -25.83 3.73
CA ILE A 76 -149.83 -26.04 4.99
C ILE A 76 -148.58 -26.89 4.77
N ALA A 77 -148.66 -27.90 3.91
CA ALA A 77 -147.52 -28.76 3.57
C ALA A 77 -146.40 -27.97 2.89
N GLU A 78 -146.74 -27.11 1.91
CA GLU A 78 -145.75 -26.28 1.20
C GLU A 78 -145.03 -25.28 2.11
N LEU A 79 -145.75 -24.68 3.08
CA LEU A 79 -145.15 -23.77 4.06
C LEU A 79 -144.23 -24.49 5.07
N ALA A 80 -144.53 -25.75 5.40
CA ALA A 80 -143.69 -26.55 6.29
C ALA A 80 -142.34 -26.92 5.63
N GLU A 81 -142.37 -27.24 4.33
CA GLU A 81 -141.18 -27.58 3.54
C GLU A 81 -140.22 -26.38 3.43
N ARG A 82 -140.73 -25.19 3.06
CA ARG A 82 -139.92 -23.95 3.01
C ARG A 82 -139.27 -23.59 4.34
N ARG A 83 -139.92 -23.91 5.47
CA ARG A 83 -139.37 -23.65 6.81
C ARG A 83 -138.24 -24.63 7.17
N ALA A 84 -138.30 -25.86 6.69
CA ALA A 84 -137.24 -26.86 6.87
C ALA A 84 -135.98 -26.47 6.09
N GLU A 85 -136.13 -26.01 4.85
CA GLU A 85 -135.01 -25.53 4.02
C GLU A 85 -134.26 -24.35 4.66
N GLN A 86 -134.99 -23.37 5.19
CA GLN A 86 -134.40 -22.22 5.88
C GLN A 86 -133.64 -22.60 7.16
N ALA A 87 -134.09 -23.64 7.88
CA ALA A 87 -133.42 -24.13 9.08
C ALA A 87 -132.09 -24.82 8.75
N GLU A 88 -132.03 -25.63 7.69
CA GLU A 88 -130.79 -26.27 7.24
C GLU A 88 -129.72 -25.25 6.82
N GLU A 89 -130.12 -24.16 6.15
CA GLU A 89 -129.18 -23.13 5.69
C GLU A 89 -128.58 -22.32 6.85
N LEU A 90 -129.35 -22.10 7.91
CA LEU A 90 -128.89 -21.48 9.16
C LEU A 90 -127.86 -22.37 9.90
N ASP A 91 -128.05 -23.69 9.91
CA ASP A 91 -127.11 -24.59 10.57
C ASP A 91 -125.79 -24.73 9.80
N ARG A 92 -125.83 -24.72 8.46
CA ARG A 92 -124.63 -24.72 7.60
C ARG A 92 -123.77 -23.47 7.80
N THR A 93 -124.39 -22.31 8.00
CA THR A 93 -123.64 -21.06 8.24
C THR A 93 -123.01 -21.02 9.64
N LYS A 94 -123.70 -21.51 10.68
CA LYS A 94 -123.14 -21.63 12.03
C LYS A 94 -121.97 -22.61 12.12
N ALA A 95 -121.99 -23.71 11.35
CA ALA A 95 -120.88 -24.65 11.29
C ALA A 95 -119.60 -24.00 10.72
N ARG A 96 -119.71 -23.25 9.63
CA ARG A 96 -118.58 -22.52 9.00
C ARG A 96 -117.96 -21.47 9.94
N GLN A 97 -118.78 -20.79 10.72
CA GLN A 97 -118.27 -19.80 11.69
C GLN A 97 -117.42 -20.47 12.79
N ARG A 98 -117.87 -21.61 13.33
CA ARG A 98 -117.15 -22.34 14.38
C ARG A 98 -115.82 -22.92 13.90
N GLU A 99 -115.76 -23.39 12.65
CA GLU A 99 -114.50 -23.84 12.03
C GLU A 99 -113.50 -22.69 11.89
N ALA A 100 -113.95 -21.51 11.45
CA ALA A 100 -113.08 -20.33 11.33
C ALA A 100 -112.52 -19.84 12.68
N GLU A 101 -113.33 -19.86 13.75
CA GLU A 101 -112.89 -19.48 15.10
C GLU A 101 -111.86 -20.47 15.67
N THR A 102 -112.03 -21.76 15.39
CA THR A 102 -111.11 -22.82 15.85
C THR A 102 -109.75 -22.75 15.12
N ILE A 103 -109.76 -22.39 13.83
CA ILE A 103 -108.53 -22.18 13.03
C ILE A 103 -107.77 -20.94 13.50
N TRP A 104 -108.45 -19.84 13.82
CA TRP A 104 -107.81 -18.62 14.32
C TRP A 104 -107.15 -18.81 15.69
N HIS A 105 -107.79 -19.54 16.61
CA HIS A 105 -107.22 -19.83 17.93
C HIS A 105 -105.97 -20.73 17.85
N SER A 106 -105.96 -21.75 16.99
CA SER A 106 -104.80 -22.65 16.85
C SER A 106 -103.58 -21.97 16.20
N LEU A 107 -103.79 -21.08 15.22
CA LEU A 107 -102.74 -20.28 14.58
C LEU A 107 -102.10 -19.27 15.54
N ARG A 108 -102.85 -18.74 16.51
CA ARG A 108 -102.35 -17.76 17.49
C ARG A 108 -101.47 -18.40 18.56
N GLU A 109 -101.77 -19.62 19.01
CA GLU A 109 -100.96 -20.34 20.02
C GLU A 109 -99.69 -20.97 19.45
N THR A 110 -99.67 -21.39 18.18
CA THR A 110 -98.48 -22.05 17.60
C THR A 110 -97.44 -21.12 16.96
N LEU A 111 -97.78 -19.86 16.67
CA LEU A 111 -96.88 -18.92 15.98
C LEU A 111 -96.31 -17.79 16.85
N GLY A 112 -96.83 -17.54 18.05
CA GLY A 112 -96.34 -16.44 18.92
C GLY A 112 -94.94 -16.68 19.48
N GLU A 113 -94.68 -17.85 20.05
CA GLU A 113 -93.42 -18.12 20.77
C GLU A 113 -92.20 -18.37 19.84
N ARG A 114 -92.45 -18.84 18.60
CA ARG A 114 -91.39 -19.05 17.59
C ARG A 114 -90.93 -17.76 16.92
N VAL A 115 -91.79 -16.77 16.80
CA VAL A 115 -91.45 -15.46 16.19
C VAL A 115 -90.55 -14.65 17.13
N ASP A 116 -90.81 -14.68 18.43
CA ASP A 116 -90.00 -13.97 19.43
C ASP A 116 -88.56 -14.54 19.55
N GLN A 117 -88.40 -15.86 19.45
CA GLN A 117 -87.07 -16.50 19.46
C GLN A 117 -86.27 -16.21 18.17
N LEU A 118 -86.94 -16.10 17.02
CA LEU A 118 -86.31 -15.71 15.76
C LEU A 118 -85.88 -14.24 15.77
N GLN A 119 -86.70 -13.33 16.31
CA GLN A 119 -86.35 -11.91 16.42
C GLN A 119 -85.15 -11.67 17.35
N ARG A 120 -85.05 -12.38 18.48
CA ARG A 120 -83.87 -12.29 19.36
C ARG A 120 -82.60 -12.81 18.68
N ARG A 121 -82.69 -13.94 17.95
CA ARG A 121 -81.54 -14.46 17.20
C ARG A 121 -81.10 -13.54 16.07
N ILE A 122 -82.02 -12.86 15.41
CA ILE A 122 -81.70 -11.85 14.40
C ILE A 122 -80.97 -10.67 15.05
N GLY A 123 -81.50 -10.13 16.15
CA GLY A 123 -80.84 -9.02 16.88
C GLY A 123 -79.44 -9.37 17.41
N ASP A 124 -79.25 -10.55 17.99
CA ASP A 124 -77.92 -11.01 18.44
C ASP A 124 -76.95 -11.21 17.26
N THR A 125 -77.45 -11.66 16.12
CA THR A 125 -76.62 -11.85 14.91
C THR A 125 -76.27 -10.51 14.27
N GLU A 126 -77.19 -9.55 14.25
CA GLU A 126 -76.96 -8.18 13.77
C GLU A 126 -75.92 -7.46 14.65
N GLN A 127 -76.04 -7.52 15.98
CA GLN A 127 -75.02 -6.97 16.88
C GLN A 127 -73.65 -7.61 16.68
N ARG A 128 -73.63 -8.92 16.44
CA ARG A 128 -72.37 -9.64 16.17
C ARG A 128 -71.77 -9.28 14.82
N ILE A 129 -72.58 -8.97 13.82
CA ILE A 129 -72.13 -8.43 12.54
C ILE A 129 -71.52 -7.04 12.75
N ASP A 130 -72.21 -6.13 13.45
CA ASP A 130 -71.73 -4.78 13.74
C ASP A 130 -70.39 -4.80 14.50
N ASP A 131 -70.25 -5.68 15.50
CA ASP A 131 -69.00 -5.82 16.26
C ASP A 131 -67.87 -6.39 15.40
N LEU A 132 -68.16 -7.35 14.52
CA LEU A 132 -67.19 -7.90 13.57
C LEU A 132 -66.79 -6.87 12.50
N GLU A 133 -67.72 -6.02 12.05
CA GLU A 133 -67.44 -4.92 11.13
C GLU A 133 -66.54 -3.86 11.77
N LYS A 134 -66.83 -3.44 13.02
CA LYS A 134 -65.94 -2.55 13.77
C LYS A 134 -64.54 -3.14 13.97
N GLN A 135 -64.45 -4.44 14.31
CA GLN A 135 -63.16 -5.12 14.44
C GLN A 135 -62.43 -5.23 13.11
N ARG A 136 -63.15 -5.47 12.00
CA ARG A 136 -62.58 -5.46 10.65
C ARG A 136 -62.00 -4.10 10.32
N ASP A 137 -62.72 -3.01 10.58
CA ASP A 137 -62.26 -1.65 10.28
C ASP A 137 -61.04 -1.27 11.12
N ILE A 138 -61.04 -1.58 12.42
CA ILE A 138 -59.88 -1.36 13.29
C ILE A 138 -58.66 -2.16 12.80
N ASN A 139 -58.86 -3.43 12.42
CA ASN A 139 -57.77 -4.26 11.90
C ASN A 139 -57.30 -3.82 10.52
N GLN A 140 -58.21 -3.34 9.67
CA GLN A 140 -57.89 -2.78 8.36
C GLN A 140 -57.04 -1.52 8.53
N GLN A 141 -57.42 -0.62 9.44
CA GLN A 141 -56.65 0.58 9.73
C GLN A 141 -55.26 0.24 10.28
N LYS A 142 -55.16 -0.67 11.26
CA LYS A 142 -53.88 -1.16 11.77
C LYS A 142 -53.00 -1.76 10.67
N ARG A 143 -53.59 -2.52 9.72
CA ARG A 143 -52.85 -3.08 8.58
C ARG A 143 -52.33 -1.99 7.65
N VAL A 144 -53.10 -0.94 7.40
CA VAL A 144 -52.67 0.20 6.58
C VAL A 144 -51.52 0.94 7.27
N ASP A 145 -51.65 1.23 8.57
CA ASP A 145 -50.63 1.93 9.35
C ASP A 145 -49.32 1.11 9.43
N LEU A 146 -49.41 -0.19 9.72
CA LEU A 146 -48.26 -1.11 9.70
C LEU A 146 -47.64 -1.23 8.30
N ALA A 147 -48.44 -1.27 7.23
CA ALA A 147 -47.92 -1.34 5.86
C ALA A 147 -47.19 -0.04 5.46
N ALA A 148 -47.68 1.12 5.92
CA ALA A 148 -47.02 2.41 5.73
C ALA A 148 -45.69 2.46 6.51
N GLU A 149 -45.67 2.02 7.77
CA GLU A 149 -44.46 1.96 8.59
C GLU A 149 -43.41 1.00 8.01
N VAL A 150 -43.83 -0.20 7.58
CA VAL A 150 -42.97 -1.18 6.90
C VAL A 150 -42.40 -0.59 5.60
N SER A 151 -43.21 0.12 4.81
CA SER A 151 -42.73 0.76 3.57
C SER A 151 -41.68 1.83 3.87
N LEU A 152 -41.92 2.70 4.86
CA LEU A 152 -40.98 3.74 5.27
C LEU A 152 -39.65 3.14 5.78
N LEU A 153 -39.73 2.11 6.62
CA LEU A 153 -38.53 1.43 7.15
C LEU A 153 -37.77 0.69 6.03
N THR A 154 -38.48 0.10 5.07
CA THR A 154 -37.87 -0.58 3.92
C THR A 154 -37.14 0.42 3.03
N GLU A 155 -37.73 1.58 2.75
CA GLU A 155 -37.10 2.66 1.99
C GLU A 155 -35.87 3.21 2.72
N ARG A 156 -35.98 3.48 4.02
CA ARG A 156 -34.84 3.94 4.83
C ARG A 156 -33.72 2.91 4.88
N HIS A 157 -34.04 1.63 5.02
CA HIS A 157 -33.05 0.54 4.99
C HIS A 157 -32.37 0.43 3.63
N ALA A 158 -33.13 0.53 2.53
CA ALA A 158 -32.58 0.57 1.18
C ALA A 158 -31.63 1.76 0.97
N GLY A 159 -32.00 2.96 1.45
CA GLY A 159 -31.16 4.15 1.39
C GLY A 159 -29.87 4.01 2.21
N LEU A 160 -29.94 3.45 3.43
CA LEU A 160 -28.76 3.19 4.25
C LEU A 160 -27.81 2.16 3.62
N ILE A 161 -28.34 1.10 3.01
CA ILE A 161 -27.55 0.13 2.24
C ILE A 161 -26.88 0.79 1.04
N GLY A 162 -27.59 1.66 0.32
CA GLY A 162 -27.05 2.44 -0.79
C GLY A 162 -25.86 3.29 -0.35
N ASN A 163 -26.05 4.11 0.69
CA ASN A 163 -25.00 4.95 1.25
C ASN A 163 -23.80 4.14 1.79
N GLN A 164 -24.04 2.99 2.41
CA GLN A 164 -22.97 2.11 2.87
C GLN A 164 -22.16 1.55 1.69
N ARG A 165 -22.84 1.08 0.63
CA ARG A 165 -22.16 0.59 -0.59
C ARG A 165 -21.35 1.68 -1.26
N GLU A 166 -21.88 2.90 -1.36
CA GLU A 166 -21.17 4.04 -1.94
C GLU A 166 -19.91 4.38 -1.14
N LYS A 167 -20.01 4.46 0.20
CA LYS A 167 -18.85 4.69 1.08
C LYS A 167 -17.84 3.55 1.04
N ASP A 168 -18.31 2.30 0.96
CA ASP A 168 -17.44 1.13 0.83
C ASP A 168 -16.72 1.14 -0.51
N GLN A 169 -17.37 1.60 -1.58
CA GLN A 169 -16.77 1.74 -2.91
C GLN A 169 -15.74 2.88 -2.94
N HIS A 170 -16.10 4.09 -2.49
CA HIS A 170 -15.14 5.20 -2.39
C HIS A 170 -13.91 4.83 -1.55
N ARG A 171 -14.09 4.07 -0.47
CA ARG A 171 -12.97 3.58 0.34
C ARG A 171 -12.10 2.58 -0.43
N ARG A 172 -12.70 1.67 -1.21
CA ARG A 172 -11.94 0.73 -2.06
C ARG A 172 -11.16 1.48 -3.12
N ASP A 173 -11.80 2.39 -3.84
CA ASP A 173 -11.16 3.19 -4.90
C ASP A 173 -9.98 4.01 -4.35
N ALA A 174 -10.13 4.58 -3.15
CA ALA A 174 -9.05 5.31 -2.46
C ALA A 174 -7.90 4.39 -2.02
N ILE A 175 -8.22 3.18 -1.54
CA ILE A 175 -7.21 2.17 -1.18
C ILE A 175 -6.46 1.68 -2.42
N ASP A 176 -7.17 1.44 -3.52
CA ASP A 176 -6.58 0.99 -4.78
C ASP A 176 -5.67 2.08 -5.38
N THR A 177 -6.09 3.35 -5.32
CA THR A 177 -5.24 4.48 -5.73
C THR A 177 -3.95 4.55 -4.90
N LEU A 178 -4.04 4.35 -3.59
CA LEU A 178 -2.86 4.31 -2.71
C LEU A 178 -1.97 3.10 -3.00
N ALA A 179 -2.57 1.94 -3.28
CA ALA A 179 -1.86 0.71 -3.62
C ALA A 179 -1.10 0.89 -4.94
N ASP A 180 -1.76 1.41 -5.98
CA ASP A 180 -1.14 1.71 -7.27
C ASP A 180 0.01 2.71 -7.09
N PHE A 181 -0.19 3.77 -6.31
CA PHE A 181 0.87 4.74 -6.01
C PHE A 181 2.08 4.11 -5.30
N SER A 182 1.85 3.15 -4.40
CA SER A 182 2.93 2.45 -3.72
C SER A 182 3.78 1.60 -4.66
N GLN A 183 3.19 1.05 -5.73
CA GLN A 183 3.92 0.27 -6.75
C GLN A 183 4.81 1.14 -7.64
N VAL A 184 4.53 2.45 -7.74
CA VAL A 184 5.35 3.38 -8.50
C VAL A 184 6.75 3.56 -7.89
N GLY A 185 6.91 3.29 -6.58
CA GLY A 185 8.19 3.32 -5.88
C GLY A 185 8.64 4.69 -5.39
N LEU A 186 7.93 5.77 -5.72
CA LEU A 186 8.24 7.14 -5.25
C LEU A 186 8.19 7.27 -3.72
N LEU A 187 7.32 6.50 -3.07
CA LEU A 187 7.21 6.43 -1.62
C LEU A 187 8.50 5.95 -0.94
N HIS A 188 9.23 5.02 -1.57
CA HIS A 188 10.50 4.54 -1.03
C HIS A 188 11.57 5.63 -1.07
N ILE A 189 11.54 6.49 -2.09
CA ILE A 189 12.47 7.62 -2.24
C ILE A 189 12.15 8.73 -1.22
N ALA A 190 10.87 9.07 -1.07
CA ALA A 190 10.45 10.16 -0.18
C ALA A 190 10.53 9.77 1.30
N THR A 191 10.24 8.51 1.63
CA THR A 191 10.17 8.00 3.00
C THR A 191 10.80 6.59 3.07
N PRO A 192 12.14 6.49 3.07
CA PRO A 192 12.83 5.19 3.03
C PRO A 192 12.60 4.33 4.29
N GLU A 193 12.23 4.95 5.43
CA GLU A 193 11.96 4.26 6.70
C GLU A 193 10.55 3.63 6.77
N LEU A 194 9.66 3.94 5.82
CA LEU A 194 8.30 3.42 5.82
C LEU A 194 8.24 2.01 5.18
N GLU A 195 7.79 1.02 5.95
CA GLU A 195 7.54 -0.32 5.43
C GLU A 195 6.23 -0.36 4.62
N ILE A 196 6.36 -0.56 3.31
CA ILE A 196 5.22 -0.72 2.40
C ILE A 196 4.81 -2.20 2.38
N PRO A 197 3.55 -2.55 2.68
CA PRO A 197 3.10 -3.95 2.61
C PRO A 197 3.06 -4.43 1.16
N MET A 198 4.00 -5.31 0.76
CA MET A 198 3.90 -6.03 -0.52
C MET A 198 2.84 -7.12 -0.44
N ARG A 199 1.75 -7.03 -1.22
CA ARG A 199 0.73 -8.09 -1.36
C ARG A 199 0.14 -8.11 -2.77
N ASP A 200 0.05 -9.31 -3.35
CA ASP A 200 -0.52 -9.59 -4.68
C ASP A 200 -2.07 -9.57 -4.73
N GLY A 201 -2.73 -9.01 -3.71
CA GLY A 201 -4.19 -9.05 -3.57
C GLY A 201 -4.77 -7.75 -2.99
N PRO A 202 -6.11 -7.63 -2.92
CA PRO A 202 -6.77 -6.42 -2.48
C PRO A 202 -6.30 -6.02 -1.07
N TRP A 203 -5.92 -4.75 -0.93
CA TRP A 203 -5.38 -4.23 0.31
C TRP A 203 -6.43 -4.25 1.43
N PRO A 204 -6.11 -4.81 2.62
CA PRO A 204 -7.01 -4.70 3.76
C PRO A 204 -7.09 -3.24 4.23
N VAL A 205 -8.24 -2.87 4.80
CA VAL A 205 -8.54 -1.48 5.19
C VAL A 205 -7.57 -0.93 6.25
N ASP A 206 -7.33 -1.68 7.33
CA ASP A 206 -6.50 -1.18 8.45
C ASP A 206 -5.04 -0.91 8.07
N PRO A 207 -4.33 -1.81 7.37
CA PRO A 207 -2.99 -1.51 6.85
C PRO A 207 -2.94 -0.29 5.94
N ALA A 208 -3.91 -0.12 5.03
CA ALA A 208 -3.95 1.02 4.11
C ALA A 208 -4.10 2.35 4.86
N VAL A 209 -5.00 2.40 5.86
CA VAL A 209 -5.19 3.60 6.69
C VAL A 209 -3.96 3.88 7.55
N ARG A 210 -3.30 2.86 8.11
CA ARG A 210 -2.06 3.05 8.87
C ARG A 210 -0.95 3.62 7.99
N LEU A 211 -0.76 3.07 6.79
CA LEU A 211 0.23 3.56 5.83
C LEU A 211 -0.05 5.02 5.46
N ALA A 212 -1.30 5.35 5.11
CA ALA A 212 -1.69 6.72 4.76
C ALA A 212 -1.39 7.72 5.89
N ARG A 213 -1.68 7.36 7.15
CA ARG A 213 -1.37 8.21 8.32
C ARG A 213 0.13 8.36 8.55
N GLN A 214 0.91 7.30 8.37
CA GLN A 214 2.37 7.36 8.51
C GLN A 214 2.99 8.20 7.39
N MET A 215 2.45 8.13 6.16
CA MET A 215 2.84 9.01 5.05
C MET A 215 2.53 10.47 5.36
N GLU A 216 1.31 10.77 5.81
CA GLU A 216 0.92 12.13 6.20
C GLU A 216 1.82 12.68 7.32
N GLN A 217 2.14 11.86 8.32
CA GLN A 217 2.99 12.26 9.43
C GLN A 217 4.45 12.50 9.00
N SER A 218 5.01 11.65 8.14
CA SER A 218 6.39 11.80 7.65
C SER A 218 6.55 12.95 6.66
N LEU A 219 5.47 13.31 5.94
CA LEU A 219 5.46 14.41 4.96
C LEU A 219 4.81 15.69 5.50
N ALA A 220 4.58 15.80 6.81
CA ALA A 220 3.86 16.92 7.42
C ALA A 220 4.50 18.29 7.15
N ASP A 221 5.83 18.33 7.05
CA ASP A 221 6.61 19.54 6.78
C ASP A 221 6.71 19.90 5.28
N VAL A 222 6.13 19.08 4.40
CA VAL A 222 6.19 19.28 2.95
C VAL A 222 5.00 20.12 2.48
N GLU A 223 5.31 21.21 1.76
CA GLU A 223 4.30 22.11 1.20
C GLU A 223 3.50 21.41 0.07
N HIS A 224 2.18 21.28 0.24
CA HIS A 224 1.30 20.46 -0.61
C HIS A 224 0.27 21.26 -1.44
N GLY A 225 0.48 22.56 -1.66
CA GLY A 225 -0.43 23.39 -2.46
C GLY A 225 -0.15 23.37 -3.96
N ASP A 226 -1.14 23.75 -4.79
CA ASP A 226 -1.02 23.80 -6.27
C ASP A 226 0.20 24.59 -6.77
N ASN A 227 0.55 25.67 -6.08
CA ASN A 227 1.71 26.48 -6.44
C ASN A 227 3.04 25.78 -6.12
N ALA A 228 3.10 25.00 -5.03
CA ALA A 228 4.25 24.17 -4.72
C ALA A 228 4.38 23.04 -5.74
N TRP A 229 3.27 22.39 -6.08
CA TRP A 229 3.20 21.34 -7.10
C TRP A 229 3.73 21.80 -8.46
N ARG A 230 3.24 22.93 -8.99
CA ARG A 230 3.72 23.49 -10.26
C ARG A 230 5.21 23.84 -10.23
N ARG A 231 5.70 24.39 -9.11
CA ARG A 231 7.14 24.69 -8.93
C ARG A 231 7.98 23.42 -8.99
N GLN A 232 7.55 22.35 -8.32
CA GLN A 232 8.27 21.06 -8.34
C GLN A 232 8.24 20.39 -9.71
N GLN A 233 7.10 20.42 -10.42
CA GLN A 233 7.02 19.91 -11.79
C GLN A 233 7.97 20.67 -12.74
N GLN A 234 7.99 22.01 -12.67
CA GLN A 234 8.91 22.82 -13.46
C GLN A 234 10.37 22.48 -13.12
N GLY A 235 10.71 22.40 -11.83
CA GLY A 235 12.04 22.03 -11.37
C GLY A 235 12.47 20.61 -11.78
N LEU A 236 11.54 19.67 -11.92
CA LEU A 236 11.80 18.33 -12.43
C LEU A 236 12.23 18.38 -13.90
N TYR A 237 11.52 19.13 -14.75
CA TYR A 237 11.92 19.32 -16.15
C TYR A 237 13.29 20.00 -16.28
N ASP A 238 13.55 21.03 -15.47
CA ASP A 238 14.82 21.75 -15.47
C ASP A 238 15.99 20.84 -15.07
N ARG A 239 15.80 19.90 -14.13
CA ARG A 239 16.81 18.90 -13.73
C ARG A 239 16.92 17.72 -14.70
N PHE A 240 15.83 17.37 -15.38
CA PHE A 240 15.82 16.28 -16.34
C PHE A 240 16.67 16.59 -17.59
N GLN A 241 16.67 17.85 -18.06
CA GLN A 241 17.45 18.24 -19.24
C GLN A 241 18.96 17.96 -19.09
N PRO A 242 19.64 18.43 -18.02
CA PRO A 242 21.04 18.06 -17.75
C PRO A 242 21.28 16.56 -17.59
N LEU A 243 20.36 15.85 -16.93
CA LEU A 243 20.45 14.40 -16.74
C LEU A 243 20.44 13.68 -18.10
N GLN A 244 19.47 14.00 -18.96
CA GLN A 244 19.33 13.41 -20.29
C GLN A 244 20.56 13.72 -21.16
N GLN A 245 21.05 14.95 -21.14
CA GLN A 245 22.27 15.33 -21.86
C GLN A 245 23.49 14.54 -21.38
N THR A 246 23.66 14.40 -20.07
CA THR A 246 24.79 13.67 -19.49
C THR A 246 24.72 12.19 -19.84
N LEU A 247 23.57 11.55 -19.65
CA LEU A 247 23.37 10.12 -19.96
C LEU A 247 23.54 9.82 -21.45
N SER A 248 23.08 10.73 -22.34
CA SER A 248 23.24 10.55 -23.78
C SER A 248 24.69 10.49 -24.24
N ARG A 249 25.61 11.19 -23.54
CA ARG A 249 27.06 11.13 -23.81
C ARG A 249 27.66 9.75 -23.51
N TYR A 250 27.02 8.99 -22.61
CA TYR A 250 27.43 7.64 -22.22
C TYR A 250 26.54 6.55 -22.85
N ASN A 251 25.83 6.87 -23.95
CA ASN A 251 24.92 5.96 -24.63
C ASN A 251 23.76 5.42 -23.76
N HIS A 252 23.41 6.12 -22.69
CA HIS A 252 22.22 5.86 -21.90
C HIS A 252 21.09 6.81 -22.30
N SER A 253 19.84 6.37 -22.15
CA SER A 253 18.67 7.19 -22.47
C SER A 253 17.78 7.34 -21.25
N ALA A 254 17.23 8.54 -21.07
CA ALA A 254 16.27 8.86 -20.03
C ALA A 254 15.03 9.46 -20.69
N HIS A 255 13.86 9.09 -20.18
CA HIS A 255 12.58 9.59 -20.65
C HIS A 255 11.67 9.89 -19.45
N ILE A 256 10.73 10.82 -19.65
CA ILE A 256 9.67 11.10 -18.69
C ILE A 256 8.43 10.34 -19.16
N GLU A 257 7.95 9.42 -18.33
CA GLU A 257 6.67 8.75 -18.48
C GLU A 257 5.61 9.46 -17.63
N GLN A 258 4.46 9.75 -18.22
CA GLN A 258 3.33 10.33 -17.49
C GLN A 258 2.40 9.20 -17.01
N ASN A 259 2.19 9.11 -15.69
CA ASN A 259 1.27 8.16 -15.07
C ASN A 259 0.19 8.94 -14.30
N GLY A 260 -0.94 9.20 -14.95
CA GLY A 260 -1.97 10.10 -14.44
C GLY A 260 -1.43 11.54 -14.29
N GLU A 261 -1.45 12.04 -13.06
CA GLU A 261 -0.91 13.36 -12.72
C GLU A 261 0.59 13.33 -12.38
N LEU A 262 1.19 12.14 -12.26
CA LEU A 262 2.58 11.96 -11.87
C LEU A 262 3.51 11.92 -13.09
N LEU A 263 4.69 12.54 -12.93
CA LEU A 263 5.79 12.48 -13.91
C LEU A 263 6.87 11.55 -13.36
N LEU A 264 7.12 10.44 -14.07
CA LEU A 264 8.08 9.42 -13.69
C LEU A 264 9.30 9.51 -14.61
N VAL A 265 10.48 9.70 -14.04
CA VAL A 265 11.73 9.65 -14.79
C VAL A 265 12.19 8.21 -14.84
N ARG A 266 12.29 7.63 -16.05
CA ARG A 266 12.89 6.30 -16.25
C ARG A 266 14.18 6.42 -17.04
N VAL A 267 15.22 5.73 -16.56
CA VAL A 267 16.52 5.64 -17.23
C VAL A 267 16.73 4.22 -17.72
N ILE A 268 17.11 4.06 -18.98
CA ILE A 268 17.51 2.76 -19.54
C ILE A 268 19.00 2.57 -19.28
N PHE A 269 19.33 1.74 -18.31
CA PHE A 269 20.69 1.35 -17.95
C PHE A 269 20.86 -0.16 -18.16
N GLN A 270 21.91 -0.56 -18.87
CA GLN A 270 22.16 -1.98 -19.23
C GLN A 270 20.94 -2.68 -19.85
N SER A 271 20.21 -1.99 -20.72
CA SER A 271 18.98 -2.49 -21.38
C SER A 271 17.81 -2.78 -20.43
N ARG A 272 17.83 -2.28 -19.19
CA ARG A 272 16.72 -2.35 -18.24
C ARG A 272 16.27 -0.95 -17.83
N PRO A 273 14.96 -0.67 -17.78
CA PRO A 273 14.44 0.57 -17.23
C PRO A 273 14.61 0.53 -15.70
N CYS A 274 15.27 1.54 -15.15
CA CYS A 274 15.47 1.73 -13.71
C CYS A 274 15.12 3.17 -13.32
N ALA A 275 14.87 3.38 -12.03
CA ALA A 275 14.66 4.72 -11.48
C ALA A 275 16.01 5.43 -11.25
N PRO A 276 16.05 6.77 -11.15
CA PRO A 276 17.31 7.51 -10.99
C PRO A 276 18.10 7.18 -9.71
N ASP A 277 17.41 6.84 -8.62
CA ASP A 277 17.99 6.39 -7.35
C ASP A 277 18.63 5.00 -7.49
N GLU A 278 17.94 4.07 -8.15
CA GLU A 278 18.47 2.74 -8.46
C GLU A 278 19.70 2.84 -9.39
N LEU A 279 19.67 3.75 -10.38
CA LEU A 279 20.83 4.04 -11.22
C LEU A 279 22.02 4.53 -10.40
N ALA A 280 21.81 5.45 -9.45
CA ALA A 280 22.87 5.96 -8.59
C ALA A 280 23.51 4.81 -7.78
N ALA A 281 22.70 3.96 -7.16
CA ALA A 281 23.19 2.80 -6.40
C ALA A 281 23.96 1.80 -7.29
N ASN A 282 23.47 1.54 -8.51
CA ASN A 282 24.14 0.67 -9.46
C ASN A 282 25.49 1.25 -9.92
N LEU A 283 25.56 2.56 -10.18
CA LEU A 283 26.80 3.25 -10.54
C LEU A 283 27.80 3.25 -9.39
N ASP A 284 27.35 3.47 -8.14
CA ASP A 284 28.22 3.42 -6.96
C ASP A 284 28.82 2.02 -6.79
N THR A 285 28.02 0.98 -7.00
CA THR A 285 28.48 -0.42 -6.99
C THR A 285 29.52 -0.66 -8.09
N GLU A 286 29.24 -0.22 -9.32
CA GLU A 286 30.16 -0.40 -10.46
C GLU A 286 31.47 0.37 -10.25
N VAL A 287 31.43 1.55 -9.64
CA VAL A 287 32.61 2.32 -9.25
C VAL A 287 33.41 1.59 -8.18
N ALA A 288 32.76 1.04 -7.15
CA ALA A 288 33.43 0.29 -6.10
C ALA A 288 34.11 -0.97 -6.66
N GLU A 289 33.42 -1.73 -7.52
CA GLU A 289 33.98 -2.91 -8.17
C GLU A 289 35.16 -2.56 -9.08
N ARG A 290 35.03 -1.52 -9.92
CA ARG A 290 36.12 -1.07 -10.79
C ARG A 290 37.32 -0.58 -10.00
N LYS A 291 37.11 0.14 -8.88
CA LYS A 291 38.20 0.56 -7.99
C LYS A 291 38.92 -0.66 -7.41
N ALA A 292 38.19 -1.64 -6.88
CA ALA A 292 38.79 -2.86 -6.35
C ALA A 292 39.60 -3.63 -7.41
N LEU A 293 39.11 -3.69 -8.66
CA LEU A 293 39.84 -4.31 -9.78
C LEU A 293 41.09 -3.51 -10.18
N LEU A 294 41.00 -2.18 -10.21
CA LEU A 294 42.14 -1.30 -10.48
C LEU A 294 43.20 -1.45 -9.40
N ASP A 295 42.82 -1.40 -8.13
CA ASP A 295 43.73 -1.57 -6.99
C ASP A 295 44.44 -2.94 -7.04
N ALA A 296 43.69 -4.00 -7.35
CA ALA A 296 44.25 -5.34 -7.50
C ALA A 296 45.25 -5.42 -8.67
N LYS A 297 44.92 -4.80 -9.82
CA LYS A 297 45.79 -4.79 -11.00
C LYS A 297 47.02 -3.92 -10.81
N GLU A 298 46.87 -2.76 -10.15
CA GLU A 298 47.98 -1.88 -9.78
C GLU A 298 48.93 -2.60 -8.83
N ARG A 299 48.39 -3.30 -7.83
CA ARG A 299 49.19 -4.14 -6.95
C ARG A 299 49.96 -5.19 -7.74
N GLN A 300 49.30 -5.97 -8.59
CA GLN A 300 49.96 -6.99 -9.41
C GLN A 300 51.08 -6.40 -10.29
N LEU A 301 50.82 -5.28 -10.98
CA LEU A 301 51.83 -4.61 -11.82
C LEU A 301 53.01 -4.10 -11.00
N LEU A 302 52.74 -3.54 -9.81
CA LEU A 302 53.77 -3.09 -8.90
C LEU A 302 54.62 -4.29 -8.44
N GLU A 303 53.99 -5.41 -8.09
CA GLU A 303 54.69 -6.64 -7.71
C GLU A 303 55.58 -7.14 -8.85
N ASP A 304 55.03 -7.34 -10.05
CA ASP A 304 55.78 -7.81 -11.22
C ASP A 304 56.97 -6.90 -11.56
N HIS A 305 56.76 -5.58 -11.55
CA HIS A 305 57.80 -4.60 -11.86
C HIS A 305 58.86 -4.49 -10.75
N LEU A 306 58.44 -4.59 -9.48
CA LEU A 306 59.36 -4.65 -8.34
C LEU A 306 60.26 -5.90 -8.42
N MET A 307 59.71 -7.04 -8.84
CA MET A 307 60.43 -8.31 -8.92
C MET A 307 61.49 -8.35 -10.02
N SER A 308 61.25 -7.66 -11.13
CA SER A 308 62.13 -7.67 -12.30
C SER A 308 63.10 -6.49 -12.30
N ASP A 309 62.57 -5.27 -12.47
CA ASP A 309 63.38 -4.14 -12.94
C ASP A 309 63.99 -3.39 -11.76
N VAL A 310 63.20 -3.15 -10.71
CA VAL A 310 63.66 -2.43 -9.50
C VAL A 310 64.72 -3.25 -8.77
N ALA A 311 64.50 -4.55 -8.60
CA ALA A 311 65.48 -5.43 -7.97
C ALA A 311 66.82 -5.45 -8.75
N THR A 312 66.76 -5.48 -10.07
CA THR A 312 67.94 -5.42 -10.95
C THR A 312 68.68 -4.09 -10.83
N HIS A 313 67.97 -2.95 -10.86
CA HIS A 313 68.60 -1.63 -10.70
C HIS A 313 69.20 -1.45 -9.30
N LEU A 314 68.52 -1.90 -8.25
CA LEU A 314 69.05 -1.85 -6.88
C LEU A 314 70.32 -2.69 -6.74
N GLN A 315 70.34 -3.88 -7.35
CA GLN A 315 71.55 -4.69 -7.40
C GLN A 315 72.72 -3.95 -8.06
N GLN A 316 72.48 -3.33 -9.22
CA GLN A 316 73.50 -2.57 -9.94
C GLN A 316 74.04 -1.41 -9.08
N LEU A 317 73.15 -0.61 -8.50
CA LEU A 317 73.50 0.53 -7.65
C LEU A 317 74.28 0.13 -6.39
N ILE A 318 73.86 -0.97 -5.73
CA ILE A 318 74.58 -1.51 -4.58
C ILE A 318 75.95 -2.04 -5.02
N GLY A 319 76.03 -2.78 -6.13
CA GLY A 319 77.29 -3.29 -6.67
C GLY A 319 78.26 -2.18 -7.10
N ASP A 320 77.75 -1.08 -7.68
CA ASP A 320 78.55 0.11 -7.98
C ASP A 320 79.08 0.77 -6.71
N GLY A 321 78.28 0.82 -5.64
CA GLY A 321 78.72 1.28 -4.32
C GLY A 321 79.85 0.43 -3.74
N GLU A 322 79.80 -0.90 -3.87
CA GLU A 322 80.89 -1.79 -3.43
C GLU A 322 82.15 -1.59 -4.27
N ARG A 323 82.03 -1.47 -5.60
CA ARG A 323 83.17 -1.17 -6.47
C ARG A 323 83.80 0.19 -6.16
N MET A 324 82.98 1.20 -5.85
CA MET A 324 83.48 2.50 -5.41
C MET A 324 84.27 2.37 -4.10
N LEU A 325 83.73 1.63 -3.13
CA LEU A 325 84.41 1.37 -1.86
C LEU A 325 85.76 0.66 -2.05
N GLU A 326 85.82 -0.32 -2.94
CA GLU A 326 87.05 -1.04 -3.29
C GLU A 326 88.12 -0.09 -3.84
N ARG A 327 87.77 0.82 -4.75
CA ARG A 327 88.71 1.83 -5.29
C ARG A 327 89.23 2.75 -4.19
N ILE A 328 88.35 3.25 -3.31
CA ILE A 328 88.74 4.09 -2.17
C ILE A 328 89.71 3.34 -1.25
N ASN A 329 89.45 2.06 -0.98
CA ASN A 329 90.33 1.24 -0.15
C ASN A 329 91.67 0.93 -0.83
N GLN A 330 91.70 0.78 -2.16
CA GLN A 330 92.96 0.66 -2.90
C GLN A 330 93.79 1.93 -2.79
N GLU A 331 93.17 3.12 -2.91
CA GLU A 331 93.85 4.41 -2.73
C GLU A 331 94.44 4.54 -1.32
N LEU A 332 93.72 4.07 -0.29
CA LEU A 332 94.20 4.01 1.10
C LEU A 332 95.35 3.02 1.29
N GLU A 333 95.33 1.87 0.62
CA GLU A 333 96.36 0.84 0.77
C GLU A 333 97.67 1.22 0.07
N GLN A 334 97.58 1.87 -1.10
CA GLN A 334 98.75 2.32 -1.87
C GLN A 334 99.56 3.41 -1.14
N ARG A 335 98.94 4.13 -0.19
CA ARG A 335 99.53 5.29 0.47
C ARG A 335 99.55 5.09 2.00
N PRO A 336 100.54 4.36 2.52
CA PRO A 336 100.63 4.10 3.95
C PRO A 336 100.88 5.39 4.72
N THR A 337 100.19 5.55 5.85
CA THR A 337 100.44 6.67 6.77
C THR A 337 101.84 6.57 7.39
N SER A 338 102.46 7.72 7.71
CA SER A 338 103.76 7.80 8.37
C SER A 338 103.80 7.12 9.76
N THR A 339 102.64 6.89 10.39
CA THR A 339 102.50 6.16 11.65
C THR A 339 102.35 4.65 11.48
N GLY A 340 102.31 4.14 10.24
CA GLY A 340 102.08 2.73 9.93
C GLY A 340 100.63 2.27 10.16
N MET A 341 99.71 3.20 10.44
CA MET A 341 98.29 2.92 10.62
C MET A 341 97.65 2.54 9.28
N LYS A 342 97.03 1.37 9.23
CA LYS A 342 96.20 0.94 8.10
C LYS A 342 94.73 1.19 8.43
N LEU A 343 94.06 1.94 7.56
CA LEU A 343 92.63 2.19 7.61
C LEU A 343 91.94 1.55 6.41
N ARG A 344 90.67 1.20 6.58
CA ARG A 344 89.77 0.91 5.47
C ARG A 344 88.40 1.52 5.76
N LEU A 345 87.69 1.85 4.71
CA LEU A 345 86.28 2.16 4.75
C LEU A 345 85.49 0.86 4.56
N ALA A 346 84.51 0.63 5.43
CA ALA A 346 83.59 -0.50 5.35
C ALA A 346 82.17 0.02 5.14
N TRP A 347 81.46 -0.51 4.15
CA TRP A 347 80.05 -0.23 3.91
C TRP A 347 79.21 -1.39 4.46
N VAL A 348 78.57 -1.16 5.60
CA VAL A 348 77.88 -2.20 6.37
C VAL A 348 76.38 -1.96 6.37
N PRO A 349 75.54 -3.02 6.28
CA PRO A 349 74.11 -2.88 6.51
C PRO A 349 73.85 -2.38 7.94
N LEU A 350 72.76 -1.64 8.13
CA LEU A 350 72.32 -1.29 9.48
C LEU A 350 71.99 -2.55 10.29
N ASP A 351 72.18 -2.47 11.59
CA ASP A 351 71.95 -3.58 12.50
C ASP A 351 70.46 -3.72 12.83
N GLU A 352 69.88 -4.88 12.50
CA GLU A 352 68.50 -5.23 12.84
C GLU A 352 68.28 -5.24 14.37
N ALA A 353 69.30 -5.58 15.17
CA ALA A 353 69.20 -5.60 16.62
C ALA A 353 69.08 -4.19 17.25
N SER A 354 69.45 -3.15 16.50
CA SER A 354 69.32 -1.75 16.94
C SER A 354 67.95 -1.13 16.62
N GLY A 355 67.07 -1.87 15.93
CA GLY A 355 65.76 -1.38 15.46
C GLY A 355 65.85 -0.35 14.32
N ALA A 356 67.07 0.03 13.90
CA ALA A 356 67.28 1.01 12.84
C ALA A 356 67.25 0.40 11.43
N ALA A 357 67.38 -0.92 11.31
CA ALA A 357 67.43 -1.60 10.02
C ALA A 357 66.07 -2.21 9.62
N PRO A 358 65.73 -2.14 8.32
CA PRO A 358 64.70 -2.99 7.70
C PRO A 358 64.83 -4.47 8.11
N ALA A 359 63.72 -5.12 8.49
CA ALA A 359 63.74 -6.54 8.83
C ALA A 359 64.08 -7.41 7.60
N GLY A 360 65.06 -8.30 7.74
CA GLY A 360 65.53 -9.17 6.64
C GLY A 360 66.49 -8.48 5.67
N LEU A 361 67.00 -7.28 6.00
CA LEU A 361 67.95 -6.53 5.18
C LEU A 361 69.22 -7.33 4.90
N ALA A 362 69.78 -7.97 5.93
CA ALA A 362 71.06 -8.66 5.80
C ALA A 362 70.98 -9.79 4.77
N GLU A 363 69.89 -10.55 4.78
CA GLU A 363 69.65 -11.66 3.86
C GLU A 363 69.26 -11.16 2.46
N ALA A 364 68.41 -10.13 2.35
CA ALA A 364 68.08 -9.49 1.08
C ALA A 364 69.33 -8.91 0.39
N ARG A 365 70.19 -8.20 1.14
CA ARG A 365 71.48 -7.68 0.67
C ARG A 365 72.39 -8.80 0.19
N LYS A 366 72.49 -9.89 0.95
CA LYS A 366 73.29 -11.06 0.57
C LYS A 366 72.83 -11.66 -0.75
N ARG A 367 71.52 -11.73 -0.99
CA ARG A 367 70.93 -12.22 -2.25
C ARG A 367 71.13 -11.22 -3.40
N LEU A 368 70.92 -9.93 -3.15
CA LEU A 368 71.21 -8.84 -4.10
C LEU A 368 72.67 -8.87 -4.58
N LEU A 369 73.61 -9.17 -3.69
CA LEU A 369 75.05 -9.21 -4.01
C LEU A 369 75.53 -10.58 -4.51
N ARG A 370 74.71 -11.62 -4.38
CA ARG A 370 75.01 -12.93 -4.95
C ARG A 370 74.69 -12.85 -6.44
N GLN A 371 75.71 -13.13 -7.25
CA GLN A 371 75.63 -13.38 -8.70
C GLN A 371 75.49 -12.14 -9.60
N THR A 372 76.02 -12.26 -10.81
CA THR A 372 75.78 -11.35 -11.93
C THR A 372 74.29 -11.30 -12.26
N VAL A 373 73.74 -10.13 -12.59
CA VAL A 373 72.31 -9.87 -12.92
C VAL A 373 71.67 -10.97 -13.78
N ALA A 374 72.42 -11.53 -14.73
CA ALA A 374 71.95 -12.56 -15.66
C ALA A 374 71.67 -13.95 -15.03
N ALA A 375 72.00 -14.18 -13.76
CA ALA A 375 71.94 -15.49 -13.13
C ALA A 375 70.89 -15.63 -12.01
N TRP A 376 70.11 -14.58 -11.70
CA TRP A 376 69.14 -14.63 -10.61
C TRP A 376 68.08 -15.72 -10.80
N SER A 377 68.04 -16.63 -9.82
CA SER A 377 66.98 -17.62 -9.69
C SER A 377 65.62 -16.94 -9.42
N SER A 378 64.51 -17.62 -9.73
CA SER A 378 63.18 -17.12 -9.35
C SER A 378 63.01 -17.01 -7.83
N GLU A 379 63.69 -17.87 -7.07
CA GLU A 379 63.65 -17.88 -5.60
C GLU A 379 64.34 -16.64 -5.01
N ASP A 380 65.50 -16.24 -5.57
CA ASP A 380 66.20 -15.03 -5.15
C ASP A 380 65.38 -13.77 -5.46
N ARG A 381 64.74 -13.71 -6.64
CA ARG A 381 63.82 -12.61 -7.02
C ARG A 381 62.63 -12.51 -6.06
N GLY A 382 61.97 -13.63 -5.78
CA GLY A 382 60.82 -13.66 -4.88
C GLY A 382 61.18 -13.14 -3.48
N ALA A 383 62.30 -13.58 -2.93
CA ALA A 383 62.70 -13.17 -1.58
C ALA A 383 63.15 -11.70 -1.48
N VAL A 384 63.90 -11.20 -2.46
CA VAL A 384 64.23 -9.76 -2.54
C VAL A 384 62.94 -8.95 -2.68
N GLY A 385 62.01 -9.47 -3.46
CA GLY A 385 60.71 -8.88 -3.66
C GLY A 385 59.84 -8.72 -2.43
N GLU A 386 59.67 -9.82 -1.68
CA GLU A 386 58.97 -9.82 -0.40
C GLU A 386 59.58 -8.82 0.57
N PHE A 387 60.91 -8.68 0.58
CA PHE A 387 61.60 -7.67 1.36
C PHE A 387 61.22 -6.24 0.90
N LEU A 388 61.26 -5.95 -0.40
CA LEU A 388 60.92 -4.63 -0.93
C LEU A 388 59.45 -4.27 -0.67
N GLN A 389 58.52 -5.21 -0.85
CA GLN A 389 57.10 -5.00 -0.55
C GLN A 389 56.88 -4.65 0.91
N ARG A 390 57.46 -5.44 1.82
CA ARG A 390 57.38 -5.18 3.26
C ARG A 390 57.89 -3.78 3.61
N ARG A 391 58.93 -3.31 2.92
CA ARG A 391 59.47 -1.96 3.11
C ARG A 391 58.61 -0.85 2.57
N ILE A 392 57.93 -1.07 1.45
CA ILE A 392 56.95 -0.12 0.93
C ILE A 392 55.76 -0.03 1.90
N ASP A 393 55.31 -1.16 2.44
CA ASP A 393 54.19 -1.21 3.39
C ASP A 393 54.55 -0.53 4.72
N GLU A 394 55.75 -0.76 5.27
CA GLU A 394 56.22 -0.12 6.51
C GLU A 394 56.34 1.41 6.36
N VAL A 395 56.79 1.91 5.21
CA VAL A 395 56.84 3.35 4.95
C VAL A 395 55.43 3.92 4.80
N ARG A 396 54.53 3.24 4.08
CA ARG A 396 53.12 3.67 3.93
C ARG A 396 52.39 3.73 5.27
N GLN A 397 52.65 2.76 6.16
CA GLN A 397 52.03 2.73 7.49
C GLN A 397 52.58 3.78 8.45
N SER A 398 53.82 4.25 8.24
CA SER A 398 54.45 5.26 9.10
C SER A 398 54.24 6.70 8.64
N ASP A 399 53.82 6.91 7.38
CA ASP A 399 53.53 8.21 6.80
C ASP A 399 52.18 8.19 6.06
N ASP A 400 51.11 8.55 6.75
CA ASP A 400 49.74 8.54 6.19
C ASP A 400 49.46 9.75 5.27
N GLY A 401 50.35 10.76 5.30
CA GLY A 401 50.21 12.01 4.54
C GLY A 401 51.02 12.08 3.25
N GLY A 402 51.95 11.15 3.04
CA GLY A 402 52.84 11.13 1.89
C GLY A 402 52.18 10.58 0.62
N THR A 403 52.64 11.08 -0.53
CA THR A 403 52.23 10.54 -1.84
C THR A 403 52.90 9.19 -2.10
N LEU A 404 52.28 8.35 -2.94
CA LEU A 404 52.85 7.06 -3.36
C LEU A 404 54.31 7.17 -3.85
N ILE A 405 54.64 8.20 -4.61
CA ILE A 405 55.99 8.43 -5.13
C ILE A 405 56.99 8.70 -3.99
N GLN A 406 56.59 9.48 -2.99
CA GLN A 406 57.43 9.75 -1.81
C GLN A 406 57.65 8.48 -0.98
N HIS A 407 56.62 7.65 -0.82
CA HIS A 407 56.73 6.37 -0.13
C HIS A 407 57.69 5.42 -0.85
N LEU A 408 57.57 5.30 -2.17
CA LEU A 408 58.48 4.49 -2.98
C LEU A 408 59.92 5.02 -2.92
N ALA A 409 60.12 6.33 -3.07
CA ALA A 409 61.45 6.94 -3.01
C ALA A 409 62.14 6.71 -1.66
N SER A 410 61.39 6.81 -0.56
CA SER A 410 61.89 6.56 0.79
C SER A 410 62.16 5.08 1.05
N ALA A 411 61.24 4.20 0.64
CA ALA A 411 61.34 2.76 0.85
C ALA A 411 62.52 2.15 0.08
N LEU A 412 62.74 2.59 -1.16
CA LEU A 412 63.74 2.04 -2.09
C LEU A 412 65.12 2.74 -2.01
N ASP A 413 65.32 3.71 -1.10
CA ASP A 413 66.62 4.38 -0.94
C ASP A 413 67.62 3.47 -0.23
N TYR A 414 68.36 2.67 -1.01
CA TYR A 414 69.37 1.74 -0.52
C TYR A 414 70.47 2.39 0.32
N ARG A 415 70.71 3.71 0.17
CA ARG A 415 71.72 4.45 0.94
C ARG A 415 71.33 4.54 2.41
N ARG A 416 70.02 4.58 2.71
CA ARG A 416 69.48 4.62 4.08
C ARG A 416 69.54 3.26 4.77
N TRP A 417 69.74 2.18 4.01
CA TRP A 417 69.84 0.82 4.58
C TRP A 417 71.24 0.51 5.10
N HIS A 418 72.23 1.35 4.75
CA HIS A 418 73.63 1.09 5.02
C HIS A 418 74.30 2.26 5.74
N ARG A 419 75.46 1.98 6.34
CA ARG A 419 76.31 2.96 7.00
C ARG A 419 77.76 2.74 6.59
N PHE A 420 78.51 3.81 6.43
CA PHE A 420 79.96 3.75 6.36
C PHE A 420 80.58 3.69 7.75
N SER A 421 81.54 2.79 7.94
CA SER A 421 82.34 2.63 9.15
C SER A 421 83.81 2.70 8.77
N VAL A 422 84.58 3.55 9.45
CA VAL A 422 86.04 3.55 9.30
C VAL A 422 86.62 2.50 10.24
N GLU A 423 87.41 1.58 9.71
CA GLU A 423 88.05 0.51 10.46
C GLU A 423 89.56 0.64 10.43
N ARG A 424 90.21 0.33 11.56
CA ARG A 424 91.66 0.33 11.75
C ARG A 424 92.18 -1.09 11.93
N TRP A 425 93.30 -1.40 11.29
CA TRP A 425 93.97 -2.69 11.45
C TRP A 425 94.69 -2.76 12.80
N GLN A 426 94.21 -3.63 13.70
CA GLN A 426 94.74 -3.78 15.06
C GLN A 426 94.70 -5.23 15.53
N GLY A 427 95.85 -5.75 16.00
CA GLY A 427 95.92 -7.10 16.55
C GLY A 427 95.48 -8.17 15.54
N LYS A 428 95.95 -8.05 14.29
CA LYS A 428 95.62 -8.94 13.15
C LYS A 428 94.12 -9.00 12.77
N ARG A 429 93.31 -8.03 13.20
CA ARG A 429 91.91 -7.89 12.76
C ARG A 429 91.55 -6.44 12.49
N TRP A 430 90.59 -6.23 11.60
CA TRP A 430 89.94 -4.93 11.43
C TRP A 430 89.00 -4.68 12.60
N ARG A 431 89.06 -3.47 13.16
CA ARG A 431 88.15 -3.02 14.23
C ARG A 431 87.64 -1.61 13.91
N PRO A 432 86.41 -1.25 14.30
CA PRO A 432 85.94 0.13 14.16
C PRO A 432 86.93 1.11 14.81
N ALA A 433 87.17 2.24 14.15
CA ALA A 433 88.12 3.25 14.59
C ALA A 433 87.54 4.24 15.62
N TYR A 434 86.30 4.00 16.10
CA TYR A 434 85.65 4.75 17.17
C TYR A 434 86.23 4.35 18.54
N GLY A 435 87.16 5.14 19.08
CA GLY A 435 87.80 4.85 20.37
C GLY A 435 88.71 5.97 20.92
N PRO A 436 89.34 5.76 22.09
CA PRO A 436 90.35 6.68 22.63
C PRO A 436 91.62 6.59 21.77
N ALA A 437 91.74 7.51 20.82
CA ALA A 437 92.94 7.77 20.05
C ALA A 437 93.49 9.15 20.45
N SER A 438 94.80 9.38 20.24
CA SER A 438 95.40 10.71 20.45
C SER A 438 94.74 11.75 19.54
N GLY A 439 94.77 13.04 19.94
CA GLY A 439 94.10 14.12 19.20
C GLY A 439 94.44 14.15 17.70
N GLY A 440 95.73 13.98 17.37
CA GLY A 440 96.20 13.91 15.98
C GLY A 440 95.79 12.63 15.24
N GLU A 441 95.77 11.47 15.91
CA GLU A 441 95.29 10.22 15.28
C GLU A 441 93.79 10.26 14.93
N ARG A 442 92.98 10.96 15.74
CA ARG A 442 91.54 11.13 15.44
C ARG A 442 91.30 11.94 14.18
N ALA A 443 92.06 13.03 13.99
CA ALA A 443 91.97 13.83 12.77
C ALA A 443 92.31 12.98 11.54
N LEU A 444 93.40 12.21 11.59
CA LEU A 444 93.81 11.32 10.50
C LEU A 444 92.78 10.23 10.19
N VAL A 445 92.13 9.64 11.21
CA VAL A 445 91.08 8.61 11.02
C VAL A 445 89.88 9.15 10.25
N VAL A 446 89.54 10.42 10.41
CA VAL A 446 88.40 11.05 9.71
C VAL A 446 88.81 11.59 8.34
N THR A 447 89.96 12.25 8.24
CA THR A 447 90.39 12.97 7.04
C THR A 447 90.95 12.05 5.97
N LEU A 448 91.69 10.99 6.34
CA LEU A 448 92.36 10.11 5.39
C LEU A 448 91.37 9.38 4.45
N PRO A 449 90.26 8.79 4.93
CA PRO A 449 89.25 8.20 4.05
C PRO A 449 88.61 9.23 3.10
N LEU A 450 88.46 10.49 3.52
CA LEU A 450 87.91 11.55 2.67
C LEU A 450 88.89 11.90 1.53
N PHE A 451 90.19 12.05 1.82
CA PHE A 451 91.19 12.29 0.76
C PHE A 451 91.30 11.11 -0.19
N ALA A 452 91.25 9.87 0.30
CA ALA A 452 91.20 8.69 -0.55
C ALA A 452 89.94 8.66 -1.42
N ALA A 453 88.80 9.08 -0.89
CA ALA A 453 87.56 9.21 -1.67
C ALA A 453 87.67 10.25 -2.79
N VAL A 454 88.26 11.42 -2.49
CA VAL A 454 88.49 12.48 -3.47
C VAL A 454 89.51 12.05 -4.53
N SER A 455 90.63 11.43 -4.12
CA SER A 455 91.62 10.85 -5.04
C SER A 455 90.98 9.79 -5.95
N SER A 456 90.20 8.86 -5.39
CA SER A 456 89.49 7.86 -6.17
C SER A 456 88.49 8.46 -7.15
N HIS A 457 87.85 9.58 -6.80
CA HIS A 457 86.93 10.29 -7.69
C HIS A 457 87.69 10.88 -8.89
N TYR A 458 88.79 11.60 -8.63
CA TYR A 458 89.65 12.16 -9.68
C TYR A 458 90.40 11.10 -10.48
N GLY A 459 90.62 9.91 -9.94
CA GLY A 459 91.18 8.77 -10.69
C GLY A 459 90.35 8.33 -11.90
N SER A 460 89.09 8.78 -12.01
CA SER A 460 88.26 8.61 -13.21
C SER A 460 88.45 9.67 -14.29
N ALA A 461 89.18 10.75 -14.00
CA ALA A 461 89.48 11.84 -14.92
C ALA A 461 90.71 11.52 -15.80
N ALA A 462 90.99 12.38 -16.79
CA ALA A 462 92.20 12.27 -17.61
C ALA A 462 93.47 12.37 -16.75
N ALA A 463 94.57 11.76 -17.21
CA ALA A 463 95.81 11.67 -16.44
C ALA A 463 96.42 13.05 -16.09
N ASP A 464 96.14 14.06 -16.91
CA ASP A 464 96.59 15.45 -16.78
C ASP A 464 95.50 16.39 -16.24
N ALA A 465 94.34 15.85 -15.83
CA ALA A 465 93.28 16.65 -15.26
C ALA A 465 93.67 17.16 -13.86
N PRO A 466 93.42 18.44 -13.53
CA PRO A 466 93.71 18.97 -12.21
C PRO A 466 92.83 18.29 -11.15
N ARG A 467 93.43 17.95 -10.00
CA ARG A 467 92.81 17.18 -8.92
C ARG A 467 92.54 18.08 -7.71
N LEU A 468 91.79 19.16 -7.95
CA LEU A 468 91.67 20.29 -7.02
C LEU A 468 90.80 19.98 -5.79
N VAL A 469 91.32 20.35 -4.62
CA VAL A 469 90.63 20.35 -3.33
C VAL A 469 90.72 21.74 -2.72
N MET A 470 89.57 22.34 -2.39
CA MET A 470 89.50 23.66 -1.76
C MET A 470 89.08 23.50 -0.31
N LEU A 471 89.89 23.98 0.63
CA LEU A 471 89.57 23.96 2.06
C LEU A 471 89.62 25.38 2.61
N ASP A 472 88.50 25.80 3.19
CA ASP A 472 88.38 27.09 3.87
C ASP A 472 88.75 26.94 5.35
N GLU A 473 89.56 27.84 5.88
CA GLU A 473 90.13 27.82 7.24
C GLU A 473 90.76 26.46 7.60
N ALA A 474 91.63 26.00 6.70
CA ALA A 474 92.23 24.68 6.81
C ALA A 474 93.02 24.52 8.11
N PHE A 475 92.73 23.42 8.81
CA PHE A 475 93.45 22.97 10.00
C PHE A 475 93.44 23.91 11.22
N ALA A 476 92.42 24.77 11.34
CA ALA A 476 92.21 25.57 12.54
C ALA A 476 92.10 24.69 13.80
N GLY A 477 92.90 24.98 14.83
CA GLY A 477 92.90 24.24 16.10
C GLY A 477 93.67 22.92 16.10
N ILE A 478 94.44 22.62 15.05
CA ILE A 478 95.31 21.43 14.95
C ILE A 478 96.78 21.83 15.21
N ASP A 479 97.54 20.98 15.89
CA ASP A 479 98.97 21.22 16.17
C ASP A 479 99.85 21.09 14.92
N ASP A 480 101.02 21.74 14.93
CA ASP A 480 101.94 21.86 13.78
C ASP A 480 102.34 20.51 13.18
N ASP A 481 102.59 19.49 14.01
CA ASP A 481 103.00 18.15 13.57
C ASP A 481 101.84 17.42 12.86
N SER A 482 100.62 17.53 13.39
CA SER A 482 99.42 17.01 12.73
C SER A 482 99.11 17.75 11.42
N ARG A 483 99.38 19.07 11.33
CA ARG A 483 99.19 19.88 10.10
C ARG A 483 100.15 19.48 8.99
N ALA A 484 101.44 19.36 9.29
CA ALA A 484 102.46 18.88 8.36
C ALA A 484 102.08 17.52 7.78
N LYS A 485 101.63 16.60 8.64
CA LYS A 485 101.15 15.26 8.22
C LYS A 485 99.94 15.33 7.31
N CYS A 486 98.93 16.14 7.63
CA CYS A 486 97.74 16.28 6.78
C CYS A 486 98.05 16.86 5.40
N LEU A 487 98.91 17.89 5.33
CA LEU A 487 99.35 18.47 4.05
C LEU A 487 100.21 17.51 3.24
N GLY A 488 101.12 16.80 3.91
CA GLY A 488 101.92 15.75 3.28
C GLY A 488 101.06 14.62 2.71
N LEU A 489 99.95 14.29 3.36
CA LEU A 489 98.99 13.32 2.83
C LEU A 489 98.34 13.82 1.54
N MET A 490 97.95 15.10 1.45
CA MET A 490 97.38 15.65 0.20
C MET A 490 98.35 15.47 -0.98
N ALA A 491 99.63 15.73 -0.77
CA ALA A 491 100.67 15.47 -1.77
C ALA A 491 100.82 13.97 -2.10
N GLN A 492 100.78 13.08 -1.09
CA GLN A 492 100.83 11.64 -1.32
C GLN A 492 99.63 11.13 -2.13
N PHE A 493 98.44 11.70 -1.92
CA PHE A 493 97.22 11.39 -2.68
C PHE A 493 97.17 12.01 -4.08
N ASP A 494 98.22 12.72 -4.51
CA ASP A 494 98.26 13.39 -5.81
C ASP A 494 97.08 14.36 -5.97
N LEU A 495 96.83 15.17 -4.93
CA LEU A 495 95.76 16.16 -4.90
C LEU A 495 96.36 17.57 -5.04
N ASP A 496 95.78 18.36 -5.94
CA ASP A 496 96.02 19.80 -6.01
C ASP A 496 95.20 20.48 -4.91
N PHE A 497 95.73 21.49 -4.24
CA PHE A 497 94.99 22.14 -3.16
C PHE A 497 95.06 23.67 -3.18
N MET A 498 93.94 24.27 -2.79
CA MET A 498 93.82 25.70 -2.48
C MET A 498 93.29 25.83 -1.05
N LEU A 499 94.04 26.53 -0.21
CA LEU A 499 93.77 26.63 1.22
C LEU A 499 93.72 28.10 1.62
N THR A 500 92.81 28.42 2.54
CA THR A 500 92.83 29.67 3.30
C THR A 500 93.16 29.36 4.76
N SER A 501 93.89 30.26 5.42
CA SER A 501 94.18 30.16 6.84
C SER A 501 94.58 31.51 7.41
N GLU A 502 94.15 31.80 8.64
CA GLU A 502 94.61 32.99 9.38
C GLU A 502 96.06 32.89 9.91
N ARG A 503 96.59 31.68 10.10
CA ARG A 503 97.88 31.46 10.79
C ARG A 503 98.86 30.54 10.06
N GLU A 504 98.41 29.85 9.01
CA GLU A 504 99.20 28.81 8.34
C GLU A 504 99.87 29.28 7.05
N TRP A 505 101.14 28.90 6.86
CA TRP A 505 101.92 29.19 5.66
C TRP A 505 102.12 27.97 4.75
N GLY A 506 101.87 26.76 5.25
CA GLY A 506 101.99 25.49 4.53
C GLY A 506 103.43 25.09 4.19
N CYS A 507 104.43 25.75 4.78
CA CYS A 507 105.85 25.56 4.49
C CYS A 507 106.43 24.38 5.28
N TYR A 508 105.99 23.17 4.95
CA TYR A 508 106.45 21.92 5.57
C TYR A 508 107.29 21.10 4.59
N ALA A 509 108.22 20.30 5.09
CA ALA A 509 109.10 19.47 4.27
C ALA A 509 108.33 18.40 3.46
N GLU A 510 107.15 18.03 3.94
CA GLU A 510 106.24 17.08 3.30
C GLU A 510 105.48 17.69 2.11
N VAL A 511 105.49 19.02 1.94
CA VAL A 511 104.83 19.71 0.83
C VAL A 511 105.87 20.01 -0.26
N PRO A 512 105.73 19.45 -1.47
CA PRO A 512 106.74 19.56 -2.52
C PRO A 512 106.87 20.98 -3.09
N GLY A 513 105.79 21.76 -3.06
CA GLY A 513 105.80 23.16 -3.45
C GLY A 513 104.45 23.83 -3.20
N LEU A 514 104.47 25.14 -2.94
CA LEU A 514 103.27 25.92 -2.65
C LEU A 514 103.43 27.37 -3.12
N ALA A 515 102.41 27.90 -3.80
CA ALA A 515 102.28 29.33 -4.02
C ALA A 515 101.42 29.93 -2.91
N ILE A 516 101.93 30.98 -2.24
CA ILE A 516 101.32 31.57 -1.05
C ILE A 516 101.00 33.03 -1.34
N ALA A 517 99.73 33.40 -1.12
CA ALA A 517 99.29 34.79 -1.15
C ALA A 517 98.93 35.22 0.28
N GLN A 518 99.80 36.02 0.90
CA GLN A 518 99.54 36.59 2.21
C GLN A 518 98.76 37.89 2.05
N LEU A 519 97.54 37.91 2.57
CA LEU A 519 96.67 39.09 2.57
C LEU A 519 96.90 39.88 3.86
N VAL A 520 97.40 41.11 3.75
CA VAL A 520 97.67 42.00 4.87
C VAL A 520 96.78 43.23 4.76
N ARG A 521 96.06 43.53 5.83
CA ARG A 521 95.24 44.74 5.95
C ARG A 521 95.79 45.62 7.06
N HIS A 522 95.90 46.93 6.79
CA HIS A 522 96.12 47.95 7.81
C HIS A 522 94.78 48.61 8.16
N GLU A 523 94.53 48.89 9.44
CA GLU A 523 93.24 49.47 9.89
C GLU A 523 92.96 50.85 9.26
N ASP A 524 94.02 51.65 9.04
CA ASP A 524 93.93 53.02 8.54
C ASP A 524 93.94 53.14 7.00
N ILE A 525 94.02 52.03 6.27
CA ILE A 525 94.11 52.01 4.80
C ILE A 525 93.02 51.09 4.24
N ASP A 526 92.14 51.66 3.41
CA ASP A 526 91.09 50.90 2.69
C ASP A 526 91.67 50.17 1.47
N ALA A 527 92.65 49.29 1.72
CA ALA A 527 93.26 48.43 0.72
C ALA A 527 93.81 47.15 1.38
N VAL A 528 93.85 46.05 0.62
CA VAL A 528 94.51 44.81 1.01
C VAL A 528 95.81 44.68 0.24
N TYR A 529 96.92 44.63 0.96
CA TYR A 529 98.23 44.32 0.36
C TYR A 529 98.37 42.80 0.21
N ILE A 530 98.74 42.35 -0.99
CA ILE A 530 98.96 40.94 -1.29
C ILE A 530 100.46 40.69 -1.43
N SER A 531 101.07 40.08 -0.43
CA SER A 531 102.46 39.61 -0.51
C SER A 531 102.48 38.20 -1.10
N ARG A 532 103.20 38.00 -2.21
CA ARG A 532 103.33 36.69 -2.86
C ARG A 532 104.63 36.01 -2.43
N TRP A 533 104.53 34.72 -2.13
CA TRP A 533 105.66 33.90 -1.73
C TRP A 533 105.57 32.54 -2.41
N THR A 534 106.73 31.90 -2.58
CA THR A 534 106.85 30.53 -3.08
C THR A 534 107.58 29.66 -2.08
N TRP A 535 107.08 28.44 -1.88
CA TRP A 535 107.75 27.36 -1.17
C TRP A 535 108.23 26.34 -2.20
N ASP A 536 109.53 26.02 -2.17
CA ASP A 536 110.17 25.07 -3.10
C ASP A 536 110.38 23.67 -2.52
N GLY A 537 109.71 23.35 -1.40
CA GLY A 537 109.93 22.11 -0.64
C GLY A 537 111.02 22.23 0.43
N SER A 538 111.81 23.32 0.43
CA SER A 538 112.92 23.51 1.38
C SER A 538 113.06 24.92 1.94
N GLN A 539 112.81 25.95 1.12
CA GLN A 539 112.96 27.35 1.48
C GLN A 539 111.78 28.17 0.99
N ARG A 540 111.30 29.07 1.84
CA ARG A 540 110.28 30.05 1.50
C ARG A 540 110.95 31.29 0.92
N ARG A 541 110.55 31.68 -0.29
CA ARG A 541 111.09 32.83 -1.02
C ARG A 541 109.98 33.86 -1.25
N ILE A 542 110.33 35.14 -1.14
CA ILE A 542 109.41 36.21 -1.52
C ILE A 542 109.45 36.36 -3.04
N ASP A 543 108.29 36.39 -3.67
CA ASP A 543 108.22 36.63 -5.09
C ASP A 543 108.36 38.14 -5.34
N ALA A 544 109.00 38.51 -6.45
CA ALA A 544 109.00 39.90 -6.87
C ALA A 544 107.55 40.40 -7.01
N PRO A 545 107.24 41.64 -6.58
CA PRO A 545 105.91 42.18 -6.78
C PRO A 545 105.56 42.05 -8.27
N PRO A 546 104.32 41.63 -8.60
CA PRO A 546 103.92 41.53 -9.99
C PRO A 546 104.25 42.86 -10.66
N VAL A 547 104.90 42.79 -11.83
CA VAL A 547 105.19 44.00 -12.61
C VAL A 547 103.86 44.71 -12.76
N SER A 548 103.73 45.88 -12.13
CA SER A 548 102.53 46.68 -12.27
C SER A 548 102.39 46.94 -13.75
N TYR A 549 101.38 46.35 -14.38
CA TYR A 549 100.93 46.81 -15.68
C TYR A 549 100.32 48.19 -15.41
N THR A 550 101.18 49.20 -15.39
CA THR A 550 100.79 50.60 -15.41
C THR A 550 100.31 50.94 -16.81
N HIS A 551 99.34 50.20 -17.37
CA HIS A 551 98.66 50.50 -18.62
C HIS A 551 97.38 49.68 -18.71
N LEU A 552 96.26 50.25 -18.25
CA LEU A 552 95.09 50.60 -19.08
C LEU A 552 94.01 51.28 -18.23
#